data_AF-A0A354J213-F1
#
_entry.id   AF-A0A354J213-F1
#
_cell.length_a   1.000
_cell.length_b   1.000
_cell.length_c   1.000
_cell.angle_alpha   90.00
_cell.angle_beta   90.00
_cell.angle_gamma   90.00
#
_symmetry.space_group_name_H-M   'P 1'
#
loop_
_entity.id
_entity.type
_entity.pdbx_description
1 polymer ?
#
loop_
_entity_poly.entity_id
_entity_poly.type
_entity_poly.pdbx_seq_one_letter_code
_entity_poly.pdbx_strand_id
1 'polypeptide(L)' 'MITQRPRGTQDWYGADMHKRTIIEAAARKLCKAYNIKEIITPAFEHTVLFQRGV' A
#
# COMPACT_ATOMS: atom_id res chain seq x y z
N MET A 1 -4.22 -4.44 28.66
CA MET A 1 -3.81 -3.21 27.95
C MET A 1 -3.63 -3.57 26.47
N ILE A 2 -4.40 -2.99 25.54
CA ILE A 2 -4.32 -3.21 24.08
C ILE A 2 -3.13 -2.41 23.50
N THR A 3 -1.94 -2.55 24.08
CA THR A 3 -0.75 -1.81 23.64
C THR A 3 0.08 -2.57 22.60
N GLN A 4 -0.29 -3.83 22.34
CA GLN A 4 0.40 -4.67 21.36
C GLN A 4 -0.27 -4.52 20.00
N ARG A 5 0.55 -4.44 18.96
CA ARG A 5 0.07 -4.43 17.57
C ARG A 5 -0.73 -5.70 17.26
N PRO A 6 -1.74 -5.63 16.38
CA PRO A 6 -2.37 -6.83 15.84
C PRO A 6 -1.34 -7.78 15.21
N ARG A 7 -1.58 -9.09 15.32
CA ARG A 7 -0.73 -10.07 14.64
C ARG A 7 -0.81 -9.85 13.12
N GLY A 8 0.35 -9.82 12.47
CA GLY A 8 0.45 -9.59 11.02
C GLY A 8 0.66 -8.12 10.60
N THR A 9 0.63 -7.15 11.52
CA THR A 9 0.99 -5.75 11.21
C THR A 9 2.38 -5.39 11.74
N GLN A 10 3.00 -4.29 11.33
CA GLN A 10 4.21 -3.77 11.97
C GLN A 10 4.31 -2.26 11.77
N ASP A 11 4.97 -1.57 12.70
CA ASP A 11 5.25 -0.15 12.55
C ASP A 11 6.39 0.06 11.56
N TRP A 12 6.23 1.05 10.69
CA TRP A 12 7.25 1.45 9.72
C TRP A 12 7.88 2.76 10.17
N TYR A 13 9.19 2.77 10.39
CA TYR A 13 9.93 3.95 10.83
C TYR A 13 11.39 3.90 10.38
N GLY A 14 12.10 5.02 10.53
CA GLY A 14 13.54 5.13 10.24
C GLY A 14 13.91 4.68 8.82
N ALA A 15 14.93 3.83 8.73
CA ALA A 15 15.47 3.34 7.46
C ALA A 15 14.45 2.51 6.66
N ASP A 16 13.57 1.75 7.32
CA ASP A 16 12.59 0.91 6.63
C ASP A 16 11.52 1.75 5.92
N MET A 17 11.03 2.80 6.59
CA MET A 17 10.09 3.75 5.99
C MET A 17 10.76 4.51 4.84
N HIS A 18 12.02 4.94 5.01
CA HIS A 18 12.77 5.62 3.96
C HIS A 18 12.94 4.75 2.71
N LYS A 19 13.33 3.48 2.88
CA LYS A 19 13.46 2.51 1.79
C LYS A 19 12.14 2.34 1.05
N ARG A 20 11.02 2.23 1.77
CA ARG A 20 9.68 2.15 1.17
C ARG A 20 9.36 3.38 0.32
N THR A 21 9.59 4.59 0.85
CA THR A 21 9.35 5.84 0.10
C THR A 21 10.15 5.91 -1.20
N ILE A 22 11.41 5.44 -1.20
CA ILE A 22 12.23 5.38 -2.43
C ILE A 22 11.61 4.43 -3.46
N ILE A 23 11.18 3.25 -3.03
CA ILE A 23 10.58 2.24 -3.92
C ILE A 23 9.28 2.77 -4.53
N GLU A 24 8.40 3.37 -3.71
CA GLU A 24 7.14 3.96 -4.17
C GLU A 24 7.39 5.11 -5.17
N ALA A 25 8.39 5.95 -4.92
CA ALA A 25 8.77 7.03 -5.83
C ALA A 25 9.29 6.51 -7.18
N ALA A 26 10.06 5.41 -7.17
CA ALA A 26 10.53 4.77 -8.41
C ALA A 26 9.36 4.23 -9.23
N ALA A 27 8.40 3.55 -8.59
CA ALA A 27 7.19 3.05 -9.25
C ALA A 27 6.35 4.19 -9.85
N ARG A 28 6.10 5.27 -9.09
CA ARG A 28 5.37 6.45 -9.59
C ARG A 28 6.07 7.10 -10.78
N LYS A 29 7.40 7.24 -10.72
CA LYS A 29 8.20 7.81 -11.82
C LYS A 29 8.05 6.97 -13.08
N LEU A 30 8.11 5.65 -12.95
CA LEU A 30 7.92 4.72 -14.08
C LEU A 30 6.53 4.87 -14.68
N CYS A 31 5.46 4.77 -13.88
CA CYS A 31 4.08 4.93 -14.36
C CYS A 31 3.87 6.27 -15.09
N LYS A 32 4.40 7.36 -14.53
CA LYS A 32 4.31 8.69 -15.15
C LYS A 32 5.00 8.74 -16.52
N ALA A 33 6.12 8.04 -16.71
CA ALA A 33 6.84 8.00 -17.98
C ALA A 33 6.01 7.36 -19.10
N TYR A 34 5.06 6.49 -18.75
CA TYR A 34 4.14 5.82 -19.68
C TYR A 34 2.71 6.38 -19.61
N ASN A 35 2.53 7.58 -19.05
CA ASN A 35 1.23 8.26 -18.92
C ASN A 35 0.16 7.46 -18.15
N ILE A 36 0.59 6.60 -17.23
CA ILE A 36 -0.29 5.86 -16.32
C ILE A 36 -0.58 6.74 -15.11
N LYS A 37 -1.86 6.96 -14.82
CA LYS A 37 -2.32 7.83 -13.71
C LYS A 37 -2.51 7.00 -12.44
N GLU A 38 -2.14 7.58 -11.30
CA GLU A 38 -2.38 7.01 -9.98
C GLU A 38 -3.88 7.10 -9.64
N ILE A 39 -4.43 6.02 -9.08
CA ILE A 39 -5.77 5.95 -8.50
C ILE A 39 -5.67 5.29 -7.13
N ILE A 40 -6.39 5.82 -6.15
CA ILE A 40 -6.45 5.30 -4.78
C ILE A 40 -7.91 5.00 -4.47
N THR A 41 -8.22 3.73 -4.22
CA THR A 41 -9.57 3.27 -3.87
C THR A 41 -9.73 3.20 -2.34
N PRO A 42 -10.97 3.10 -1.82
CA PRO A 42 -11.23 2.82 -0.41
C PRO A 42 -10.48 1.59 0.11
N ALA A 43 -10.14 1.60 1.41
CA ALA A 43 -9.42 0.49 2.05
C ALA A 43 -10.28 -0.78 2.24
N PHE A 44 -11.60 -0.65 2.15
CA PHE A 44 -12.56 -1.75 2.22
C PHE A 44 -13.65 -1.52 1.17
N GLU A 45 -14.25 -2.61 0.70
CA GLU A 45 -15.27 -2.61 -0.35
C GLU A 45 -16.32 -3.68 -0.04
N HIS A 46 -17.45 -3.66 -0.74
CA HIS A 46 -18.48 -4.71 -0.60
C HIS A 46 -17.91 -6.10 -0.91
N THR A 47 -18.13 -7.08 -0.03
CA THR A 47 -17.58 -8.44 -0.13
C THR A 47 -17.79 -9.09 -1.50
N VAL A 48 -18.93 -8.84 -2.16
CA VAL A 48 -19.26 -9.37 -3.49
C VAL A 48 -18.21 -9.03 -4.57
N LEU A 49 -17.48 -7.92 -4.42
CA LEU A 49 -16.41 -7.53 -5.33
C LEU A 49 -15.20 -8.47 -5.25
N PHE A 50 -14.99 -9.14 -4.12
CA PHE A 50 -13.88 -10.08 -3.90
C PHE A 50 -14.32 -11.56 -3.97
N GLN A 51 -15.62 -11.85 -4.06
CA GLN A 51 -16.15 -13.21 -4.15
C GLN A 51 -15.83 -13.90 -5.49
N ARG A 52 -15.57 -13.10 -6.53
CA ARG A 52 -15.02 -13.60 -7.79
C ARG A 52 -13.51 -13.66 -7.61
N GLY A 53 -13.05 -14.75 -6.99
CA GLY A 53 -11.65 -14.98 -6.70
C GLY A 53 -10.75 -14.71 -7.91
N VAL A 54 -9.56 -14.20 -7.61
CA VAL A 54 -8.38 -14.52 -8.41
C VAL A 54 -7.84 -15.84 -7.88
#